data_AF-A0A660TNU1-F1
#
_entry.id   AF-A0A660TNU1-F1
#
_cell.length_a   1.000
_cell.length_b   1.000
_cell.length_c   1.000
_cell.angle_alpha   90.00
_cell.angle_beta   90.00
_cell.angle_gamma   90.00
#
_symmetry.space_group_name_H-M   'P 1'
#
loop_
_entity.id
_entity.type
_entity.pdbx_description
1 polymer ?
#
loop_
_entity_poly.entity_id
_entity_poly.type
_entity_poly.pdbx_seq_one_letter_code
_entity_poly.pdbx_strand_id
1 'polypeptide(L)'
;MLLLTVSCSIDENQALVLSTSDSVVSSDSKRCLECHTKKTPGIVSSWDGSGHSEAGVGCAECHFADEGDVDGFEHFDAFISTIVSPTDCAECHA
;
A
#
# COMPACT_ATOMS: atom_id res chain seq x y z
N MET A 1 17.02 -14.15 42.97
CA MET A 1 17.73 -12.97 42.45
C MET A 1 19.03 -13.44 41.81
N LEU A 2 18.98 -13.83 40.53
CA LEU A 2 20.00 -13.66 39.50
C LEU A 2 19.45 -14.31 38.20
N LEU A 3 18.74 -13.45 37.47
CA LEU A 3 18.55 -13.34 36.02
C LEU A 3 18.74 -14.59 35.14
N LEU A 4 17.62 -15.00 34.53
CA LEU A 4 17.53 -15.64 33.21
C LEU A 4 18.22 -14.78 32.15
N THR A 5 18.97 -15.40 31.24
CA THR A 5 18.95 -15.00 29.82
C THR A 5 19.09 -16.25 28.95
N VAL A 6 17.97 -16.71 28.39
CA VAL A 6 17.93 -17.60 27.24
C VAL A 6 18.47 -16.80 26.06
N SER A 7 19.64 -17.16 25.55
CA SER A 7 20.19 -16.61 24.32
C SER A 7 19.47 -17.25 23.14
N CYS A 8 18.35 -16.65 22.71
CA CYS A 8 17.87 -16.84 21.34
C CYS A 8 18.71 -15.93 20.45
N SER A 9 19.45 -16.51 19.52
CA SER A 9 20.29 -15.81 18.56
C SER A 9 19.45 -14.80 17.75
N ILE A 10 19.74 -13.52 17.92
CA ILE A 10 19.21 -12.46 17.06
C ILE A 10 20.06 -12.47 15.79
N ASP A 11 19.44 -12.86 14.68
CA ASP A 11 19.99 -12.70 13.34
C ASP A 11 19.94 -11.20 12.98
N GLU A 12 21.11 -10.59 12.84
CA GLU A 12 21.31 -9.17 12.55
C GLU A 12 20.93 -8.80 11.10
N ASN A 13 19.74 -9.15 10.60
CA ASN A 13 19.28 -8.56 9.32
C ASN A 13 17.76 -8.60 9.05
N GLN A 14 16.90 -8.69 10.05
CA GLN A 14 15.47 -8.42 9.85
C GLN A 14 14.98 -7.41 10.88
N ALA A 15 15.25 -6.14 10.59
CA ALA A 15 14.38 -5.08 11.07
C ALA A 15 12.97 -5.40 10.53
N LEU A 16 12.09 -5.84 11.42
CA LEU A 16 10.66 -5.67 11.21
C LEU A 16 10.40 -4.16 11.24
N VAL A 17 10.68 -3.49 10.13
CA VAL A 17 10.07 -2.22 9.80
C VAL A 17 8.59 -2.54 9.62
N LEU A 18 7.82 -2.46 10.71
CA LEU A 18 6.41 -2.12 10.59
C LEU A 18 6.42 -0.76 9.91
N SER A 19 6.25 -0.75 8.59
CA SER A 19 6.04 0.50 7.88
C SER A 19 4.80 1.12 8.49
N THR A 20 4.90 2.39 8.87
CA THR A 20 3.80 3.14 9.47
C THR A 20 2.55 3.14 8.60
N SER A 21 2.68 2.81 7.31
CA SER A 21 1.59 2.67 6.35
C SER A 21 0.66 1.48 6.61
N ASP A 22 1.13 0.35 7.19
CA ASP A 22 0.29 -0.84 7.41
C ASP A 22 -0.89 -0.60 8.37
N SER A 23 -0.78 0.39 9.26
CA SER A 23 -1.87 0.74 10.19
C SER A 23 -2.82 1.82 9.67
N VAL A 24 -2.45 2.53 8.60
CA VAL A 24 -3.12 3.77 8.17
C VAL A 24 -3.93 3.58 6.89
N VAL A 25 -3.56 2.63 6.02
CA VAL A 25 -4.27 2.40 4.75
C VAL A 25 -5.46 1.44 4.88
N SER A 26 -6.40 1.53 3.93
CA SER A 26 -7.58 0.67 3.86
C SER A 26 -7.25 -0.81 3.66
N SER A 27 -8.21 -1.69 3.96
CA SER A 27 -8.08 -3.13 3.71
C SER A 27 -7.88 -3.45 2.23
N ASP A 28 -8.50 -2.69 1.33
CA ASP A 28 -8.36 -2.90 -0.10
C ASP A 28 -6.96 -2.55 -0.59
N SER A 29 -6.42 -1.41 -0.13
CA SER A 29 -5.04 -1.03 -0.40
C SER A 29 -4.02 -2.01 0.17
N LYS A 30 -4.29 -2.65 1.32
CA LYS A 30 -3.44 -3.74 1.85
C LYS A 30 -3.35 -4.92 0.89
N ARG A 31 -4.47 -5.34 0.30
CA ARG A 31 -4.51 -6.43 -0.68
C ARG A 31 -3.65 -6.10 -1.90
N CYS A 32 -3.66 -4.84 -2.36
CA CYS A 32 -2.79 -4.38 -3.43
C CYS A 32 -1.31 -4.52 -3.03
N LEU A 33 -0.94 -4.04 -1.84
CA LEU A 33 0.43 -4.02 -1.33
C LEU A 33 1.04 -5.42 -1.14
N GLU A 34 0.24 -6.43 -0.76
CA GLU A 34 0.69 -7.82 -0.56
C GLU A 34 1.39 -8.41 -1.80
N CYS A 35 0.91 -8.03 -2.99
CA CYS A 35 1.46 -8.44 -4.27
C CYS A 35 2.44 -7.39 -4.83
N HIS A 36 2.06 -6.11 -4.81
CA HIS A 36 2.84 -5.04 -5.46
C HIS A 36 4.17 -4.75 -4.77
N THR A 37 4.31 -5.01 -3.48
CA THR A 37 5.61 -4.93 -2.80
C THR A 37 6.63 -5.90 -3.40
N LYS A 38 6.16 -7.03 -3.93
CA LYS A 38 7.01 -8.07 -4.56
C LYS A 38 7.15 -7.84 -6.06
N LYS A 39 6.08 -7.43 -6.74
CA LYS A 39 6.05 -7.32 -8.20
C LYS A 39 6.56 -5.98 -8.71
N THR A 40 6.30 -4.90 -8.00
CA THR A 40 6.64 -3.53 -8.40
C THR A 40 7.20 -2.73 -7.21
N PRO A 41 8.32 -3.17 -6.60
CA PRO A 41 8.84 -2.56 -5.37
C PRO A 41 9.17 -1.07 -5.52
N GLY A 42 9.57 -0.62 -6.71
CA GLY A 42 9.84 0.80 -6.97
C GLY A 42 8.61 1.70 -6.90
N ILE A 43 7.44 1.19 -7.34
CA ILE A 43 6.17 1.93 -7.25
C ILE A 43 5.75 2.05 -5.79
N VAL A 44 5.79 0.92 -5.06
CA VAL A 44 5.47 0.90 -3.63
C VAL A 44 6.39 1.80 -2.85
N SER A 45 7.70 1.78 -3.10
CA SER A 45 8.65 2.67 -2.43
C SER A 45 8.42 4.14 -2.74
N SER A 46 7.98 4.47 -3.97
CA SER A 46 7.67 5.86 -4.35
C SER A 46 6.41 6.36 -3.65
N TRP A 47 5.39 5.51 -3.54
CA TRP A 47 4.18 5.80 -2.80
C TRP A 47 4.44 5.90 -1.30
N ASP A 48 5.19 4.96 -0.70
CA ASP A 48 5.47 4.91 0.73
C ASP A 48 6.22 6.16 1.21
N GLY A 49 7.06 6.76 0.37
CA GLY A 49 7.73 8.04 0.63
C GLY A 49 6.94 9.31 0.25
N SER A 50 5.64 9.21 -0.04
CA SER A 50 4.80 10.33 -0.46
C SER A 50 3.88 10.84 0.66
N GLY A 51 3.34 12.06 0.51
CA GLY A 51 2.33 12.56 1.44
C GLY A 51 1.02 11.77 1.43
N HIS A 52 0.74 11.03 0.35
CA HIS A 52 -0.46 10.19 0.25
C HIS A 52 -0.39 8.98 1.18
N SER A 53 0.77 8.32 1.28
CA SER A 53 0.94 7.21 2.23
C SER A 53 0.84 7.69 3.68
N GLU A 54 1.41 8.85 3.99
CA GLU A 54 1.33 9.49 5.31
C GLU A 54 -0.11 9.84 5.69
N ALA A 55 -0.92 10.27 4.71
CA ALA A 55 -2.33 10.59 4.90
C ALA A 55 -3.27 9.37 4.85
N GLY A 56 -2.74 8.16 4.61
CA GLY A 56 -3.56 6.94 4.50
C GLY A 56 -4.22 6.71 3.15
N VAL A 57 -3.89 7.50 2.13
CA VAL A 57 -4.36 7.33 0.75
C VAL A 57 -3.47 6.25 0.10
N GLY A 58 -4.02 5.05 -0.03
CA GLY A 58 -3.35 3.90 -0.60
C GLY A 58 -3.59 3.74 -2.10
N CYS A 59 -3.38 2.53 -2.60
CA CYS A 59 -3.52 2.22 -4.03
C CYS A 59 -4.98 2.27 -4.49
N ALA A 60 -5.87 1.64 -3.73
CA ALA A 60 -7.28 1.47 -4.08
C ALA A 60 -8.01 2.81 -4.14
N GLU A 61 -7.66 3.75 -3.26
CA GLU A 61 -8.30 5.07 -3.17
C GLU A 61 -8.16 5.91 -4.44
N CYS A 62 -7.18 5.63 -5.30
CA CYS A 62 -7.02 6.31 -6.60
C CYS A 62 -7.26 5.39 -7.80
N HIS A 63 -7.00 4.08 -7.66
CA HIS A 63 -7.02 3.17 -8.79
C HIS A 63 -8.33 2.41 -8.96
N PHE A 64 -9.20 2.35 -7.95
CA PHE A 64 -10.52 1.74 -8.14
C PHE A 64 -11.31 2.51 -9.18
N ALA A 65 -11.97 1.75 -10.05
CA ALA A 65 -12.76 2.26 -11.15
C ALA A 65 -14.16 1.67 -11.07
N ASP A 66 -15.12 2.38 -11.64
CA ASP A 66 -16.49 1.91 -11.76
C ASP A 66 -16.65 1.03 -13.00
N GLU A 67 -17.58 0.07 -12.94
CA GLU A 67 -17.96 -0.70 -14.12
C GLU A 67 -18.55 0.22 -15.20
N GLY A 68 -17.81 0.37 -16.30
CA GLY A 68 -18.18 1.27 -17.40
C GLY A 68 -17.13 2.34 -17.70
N ASP A 69 -16.15 2.53 -16.80
CA ASP A 69 -14.99 3.35 -17.09
C ASP A 69 -14.23 2.79 -18.31
N VAL A 70 -13.91 3.67 -19.26
CA VAL A 70 -13.39 3.29 -20.58
C VAL A 70 -12.02 2.63 -20.53
N ASP A 71 -11.28 2.88 -19.46
CA ASP A 71 -9.95 2.38 -19.14
C ASP A 71 -9.96 1.43 -17.93
N GLY A 72 -11.14 1.12 -17.39
CA GLY A 72 -11.34 0.19 -16.30
C GLY A 72 -11.26 -1.27 -16.74
N PHE A 73 -10.68 -2.12 -15.90
CA PHE A 73 -10.59 -3.56 -16.12
C PHE A 73 -10.48 -4.36 -14.82
N GLU A 74 -10.83 -5.65 -14.86
CA GLU A 74 -10.68 -6.55 -13.71
C GLU A 74 -9.21 -6.89 -13.41
N HIS A 75 -8.84 -6.80 -12.14
CA HIS A 75 -7.53 -7.13 -11.61
C HIS A 75 -7.64 -7.80 -10.23
N PHE A 76 -7.63 -9.14 -10.22
CA PHE A 76 -7.68 -9.96 -9.00
C PHE A 76 -8.88 -9.62 -8.08
N ASP A 77 -10.09 -9.73 -8.64
CA ASP A 77 -11.37 -9.47 -7.97
C ASP A 77 -11.57 -8.01 -7.53
N ALA A 78 -10.84 -7.08 -8.13
CA ALA A 78 -11.09 -5.63 -8.08
C ALA A 78 -11.26 -5.09 -9.50
N PHE A 79 -12.07 -4.06 -9.70
CA PHE A 79 -12.14 -3.33 -10.96
C PHE A 79 -11.33 -2.03 -10.81
N ILE A 80 -10.33 -1.84 -11.67
CA ILE A 80 -9.36 -0.75 -11.53
C ILE A 80 -9.11 -0.04 -12.85
N SER A 81 -8.62 1.19 -12.78
CA SER A 81 -7.88 1.84 -13.86
C SER A 81 -6.42 2.07 -13.46
N THR A 82 -5.51 1.94 -14.43
CA THR A 82 -4.10 2.33 -14.23
C THR A 82 -3.87 3.82 -14.47
N ILE A 83 -4.81 4.49 -15.13
CA ILE A 83 -4.75 5.92 -15.42
C ILE A 83 -5.60 6.63 -14.38
N VAL A 84 -4.93 7.33 -13.45
CA VAL A 84 -5.60 8.23 -12.51
C VAL A 84 -5.80 9.58 -13.21
N SER A 85 -7.05 9.95 -13.45
CA SER A 85 -7.47 11.16 -14.13
C SER A 85 -7.50 12.37 -13.19
N PRO A 86 -7.58 13.61 -13.73
CA PRO A 86 -7.79 14.80 -12.90
C PRO A 86 -9.07 14.77 -12.06
N THR A 87 -10.10 14.03 -12.50
CA THR A 87 -11.35 13.89 -11.76
C THR A 87 -11.16 13.07 -10.49
N ASP A 88 -10.36 11.99 -10.55
CA ASP A 88 -10.05 11.15 -9.39
C ASP A 88 -9.28 11.94 -8.33
N CYS A 89 -8.36 12.81 -8.75
CA CYS A 89 -7.68 13.74 -7.86
C CYS A 89 -8.65 14.73 -7.19
N ALA A 90 -9.67 15.18 -7.92
CA ALA A 90 -10.61 16.22 -7.48
C ALA A 90 -11.60 15.73 -6.41
N GLU A 91 -11.73 14.42 -6.22
CA GLU A 91 -12.50 13.84 -5.10
C GLU A 91 -11.98 14.33 -3.73
N CYS A 92 -10.68 14.62 -3.64
CA CYS A 92 -10.06 15.16 -2.42
C CYS A 92 -9.49 16.59 -2.60
N HIS A 93 -9.06 16.99 -3.81
CA HIS A 93 -8.38 18.26 -4.08
C HIS A 93 -9.20 19.21 -4.97
N ALA A 94 -10.29 19.73 -4.43
CA ALA A 94 -11.22 20.64 -5.11
C ALA A 94 -10.71 22.10 -5.25
#